data_AF-A0A321LVE6-F1
#
_entry.id   AF-A0A321LVE6-F1
#
_cell.length_a   1.000
_cell.length_b   1.000
_cell.length_c   1.000
_cell.angle_alpha   90.00
_cell.angle_beta   90.00
_cell.angle_gamma   90.00
#
_symmetry.space_group_name_H-M   'P 1'
#
loop_
_entity.id
_entity.type
_entity.pdbx_description
1 polymer ?
#
loop_
_entity_poly.entity_id
_entity_poly.type
_entity_poly.pdbx_seq_one_letter_code
_entity_poly.pdbx_strand_id
1 'polypeptide(L)' 'MTIAELVLEKLRELPPDKQKEVLEYVESLQDESKPSKQMISAEGLWANDGFDITEQDIAEARREMWGNFPRDIS' A
#
# COMPACT_ATOMS: atom_id res chain seq x y z
N MET A 1 -14.29 15.97 35.68
CA MET A 1 -13.23 15.01 35.34
C MET A 1 -13.38 14.66 33.88
N THR A 2 -12.37 14.91 33.08
CA THR A 2 -12.37 14.61 31.64
C THR A 2 -11.81 13.21 31.38
N ILE A 3 -12.14 12.61 30.23
CA ILE A 3 -11.58 11.30 29.84
C ILE A 3 -10.04 11.36 29.77
N ALA A 4 -9.49 12.49 29.31
CA ALA A 4 -8.05 12.70 29.25
C ALA A 4 -7.39 12.66 30.64
N GLU A 5 -8.02 13.26 31.65
CA GLU A 5 -7.54 13.24 33.04
C GLU A 5 -7.54 11.82 33.63
N LEU A 6 -8.62 11.06 33.39
CA LEU A 6 -8.75 9.67 33.86
C LEU A 6 -7.69 8.75 33.25
N VAL A 7 -7.41 8.90 31.95
CA VAL A 7 -6.36 8.15 31.27
C VAL A 7 -4.98 8.48 31.86
N LEU A 8 -4.71 9.76 32.15
CA LEU A 8 -3.46 10.21 32.74
C LEU A 8 -3.22 9.63 34.14
N GLU A 9 -4.25 9.59 34.98
CA GLU A 9 -4.16 8.98 36.31
C GLU A 9 -3.85 7.48 36.21
N LYS A 10 -4.56 6.75 35.34
CA LYS A 10 -4.33 5.31 35.14
C LYS A 10 -2.95 5.01 34.54
N LEU A 11 -2.43 5.90 33.68
CA LEU A 11 -1.11 5.73 33.07
C LEU A 11 0.02 5.92 34.09
N ARG A 12 -0.17 6.80 35.08
CA ARG A 12 0.80 7.02 36.17
C ARG A 12 0.89 5.84 37.15
N GLU A 13 -0.19 5.08 37.31
CA GLU A 13 -0.23 3.88 38.15
C GLU A 13 0.50 2.67 37.51
N LEU A 14 0.79 2.73 36.20
CA LEU A 14 1.41 1.63 35.47
C LEU A 14 2.95 1.62 35.59
N PRO A 15 3.58 0.44 35.58
CA PRO A 15 5.03 0.31 35.46
C PRO A 15 5.53 0.80 34.08
N PRO A 16 6.82 1.21 33.98
CA PRO A 16 7.37 1.84 32.78
C PRO A 16 7.25 1.00 31.50
N ASP A 17 7.29 -0.33 31.59
CA ASP A 17 7.11 -1.22 30.45
C ASP A 17 5.69 -1.15 29.87
N LYS A 18 4.68 -1.05 30.75
CA LYS A 18 3.28 -0.91 30.35
C LYS A 18 2.94 0.49 29.86
N GLN A 19 3.64 1.52 30.33
CA GLN A 19 3.50 2.87 29.78
C GLN A 19 3.95 2.94 28.31
N LYS A 20 5.01 2.21 27.94
CA LYS A 20 5.46 2.11 26.55
C LYS A 20 4.42 1.42 25.65
N GLU A 21 3.83 0.33 26.13
CA GLU A 21 2.77 -0.39 25.40
C GLU A 21 1.55 0.51 25.13
N VAL A 22 1.15 1.34 26.10
CA VAL A 22 0.06 2.31 25.91
C VAL A 22 0.44 3.41 24.92
N LEU A 23 1.70 3.88 24.94
CA LEU A 23 2.17 4.87 23.98
C LEU A 23 2.09 4.33 22.54
N GLU A 24 2.58 3.12 22.32
CA GLU A 24 2.54 2.44 21.01
C GLU A 24 1.10 2.23 20.53
N TYR A 25 0.18 1.89 21.43
CA TYR A 25 -1.23 1.77 21.10
C TYR A 25 -1.89 3.11 20.73
N VAL A 26 -1.56 4.20 21.43
CA VAL A 26 -2.10 5.52 21.10
C VAL A 26 -1.55 6.02 19.75
N GLU A 27 -0.30 5.71 19.43
CA GLU A 27 0.30 6.00 18.12
C GLU A 27 -0.41 5.22 17.00
N SER A 28 -0.72 3.94 17.20
CA SER A 28 -1.44 3.15 16.19
C SER A 28 -2.86 3.65 15.93
N LEU A 29 -3.57 4.13 16.95
CA LEU A 29 -4.88 4.77 16.79
C LEU A 29 -4.81 6.03 15.91
N GLN A 30 -3.73 6.80 15.98
CA GLN A 30 -3.52 7.96 15.10
C GLN A 30 -3.22 7.55 13.66
N ASP A 31 -2.54 6.42 13.46
CA ASP A 31 -2.26 5.90 12.13
C ASP A 31 -3.49 5.27 11.46
N GLU A 32 -4.38 4.58 12.20
CA GLU A 32 -5.67 4.12 11.66
C GLU A 32 -6.62 5.28 11.31
N SER A 33 -6.48 6.40 12.00
CA SER A 33 -7.26 7.62 11.74
C SER A 33 -6.84 8.33 10.45
N LYS A 34 -5.64 8.04 9.93
CA LYS A 34 -5.25 8.50 8.61
C LYS A 34 -6.05 7.65 7.62
N PRO A 35 -6.88 8.26 6.74
CA PRO A 35 -7.54 7.48 5.72
C PRO A 35 -6.47 6.69 4.98
N SER A 36 -6.56 5.36 5.08
CA SER A 36 -5.66 4.47 4.36
C SER A 36 -5.64 4.99 2.93
N LYS A 37 -4.44 5.31 2.42
CA LYS A 37 -4.27 5.89 1.10
C LYS A 37 -5.10 5.04 0.15
N GLN A 38 -6.24 5.58 -0.31
CA GLN A 38 -7.22 4.82 -1.06
C GLN A 38 -6.45 4.12 -2.17
N MET A 39 -6.53 2.79 -2.23
CA MET A 39 -5.92 2.05 -3.33
C MET A 39 -6.63 2.56 -4.59
N ILE A 40 -5.96 3.47 -5.30
CA ILE A 40 -6.47 4.04 -6.54
C ILE A 40 -6.62 2.85 -7.48
N SER A 41 -7.80 2.68 -8.07
CA SER A 41 -8.01 1.65 -9.09
C SER A 41 -6.92 1.81 -10.15
N ALA A 42 -6.21 0.72 -10.47
CA ALA A 42 -5.23 0.73 -11.54
C ALA A 42 -5.90 0.88 -12.93
N GLU A 43 -7.22 0.70 -12.99
CA GLU A 43 -8.02 0.93 -14.19
C GLU A 43 -7.90 2.41 -14.60
N GLY A 44 -7.32 2.64 -15.78
CA GLY A 44 -7.19 3.98 -16.35
C GLY A 44 -5.89 4.72 -16.04
N LEU A 45 -4.91 4.11 -15.36
CA LEU A 45 -3.59 4.71 -15.15
C LEU A 45 -2.92 5.16 -16.46
N TRP A 46 -3.15 4.43 -17.56
CA TRP A 46 -2.62 4.75 -18.89
C TRP A 46 -3.66 5.31 -19.86
N ALA A 47 -4.88 5.57 -19.41
CA ALA A 47 -5.95 6.05 -20.29
C ALA A 47 -5.67 7.44 -20.89
N ASN A 48 -4.85 8.26 -20.21
CA ASN A 48 -4.52 9.62 -20.63
C ASN A 48 -3.13 9.76 -21.27
N ASP A 49 -2.34 8.70 -21.33
CA ASP A 49 -0.96 8.76 -21.85
C ASP A 49 -0.88 8.71 -23.39
N GLY A 50 -2.01 8.53 -24.07
CA GLY A 50 -2.10 8.69 -25.53
C GLY A 50 -1.34 7.63 -26.34
N PHE A 51 -1.00 6.48 -25.75
CA PHE A 51 -0.41 5.36 -26.47
C PHE A 51 -1.48 4.65 -27.30
N ASP A 52 -1.37 4.74 -28.62
CA ASP A 52 -2.11 3.91 -29.57
C ASP A 52 -1.22 2.70 -29.93
N ILE A 53 -1.50 1.55 -29.33
CA ILE A 53 -0.75 0.32 -29.61
C ILE A 53 -1.35 -0.32 -30.86
N THR A 54 -0.63 -0.29 -31.97
CA THR A 54 -1.09 -0.88 -33.22
C THR A 54 -0.80 -2.39 -33.26
N GLU A 55 -1.51 -3.12 -34.13
CA GLU A 55 -1.23 -4.55 -34.35
C GLU A 55 0.22 -4.79 -34.79
N GLN A 56 0.80 -3.84 -35.52
CA GLN A 56 2.18 -3.92 -35.97
C GLN A 56 3.16 -3.85 -34.79
N ASP A 57 2.94 -2.93 -33.85
CA ASP A 57 3.77 -2.79 -32.64
C ASP A 57 3.74 -4.06 -31.79
N ILE A 58 2.56 -4.69 -31.67
CA ILE A 58 2.40 -5.96 -30.95
C ILE A 58 3.12 -7.10 -31.68
N ALA A 59 2.99 -7.17 -33.00
CA ALA A 59 3.63 -8.22 -33.81
C ALA A 59 5.16 -8.13 -33.77
N GLU A 60 5.69 -6.91 -33.81
CA GLU A 60 7.12 -6.64 -33.70
C GLU A 60 7.65 -7.00 -32.31
N ALA A 61 7.03 -6.50 -31.24
CA ALA A 61 7.42 -6.83 -29.87
C ALA A 61 7.35 -8.35 -29.60
N ARG A 62 6.33 -9.03 -30.13
CA ARG A 62 6.21 -10.49 -30.03
C ARG A 62 7.33 -11.20 -30.79
N ARG A 63 7.69 -10.73 -31.98
CA ARG A 63 8.79 -11.30 -32.77
C ARG A 63 10.14 -11.07 -32.10
N GLU A 64 10.39 -9.91 -31.53
CA GLU A 64 11.64 -9.60 -30.82
C GLU A 64 11.78 -10.44 -29.55
N MET A 65 10.75 -10.47 -28.72
CA MET A 65 10.81 -11.13 -27.42
C MET A 65 10.64 -12.64 -27.49
N TRP A 66 9.88 -13.16 -28.47
CA TRP A 66 9.53 -14.59 -28.58
C TRP A 66 9.95 -15.22 -29.91
N GLY A 67 10.68 -14.50 -30.76
CA GLY A 67 11.14 -15.01 -32.06
C GLY A 67 12.14 -16.17 -31.93
N ASN A 68 12.94 -16.16 -30.86
CA ASN A 68 13.84 -17.26 -30.50
C ASN A 68 13.27 -18.15 -29.38
N PHE A 69 11.96 -18.07 -29.12
CA PHE A 69 11.34 -18.93 -28.12
C PHE A 69 11.41 -20.39 -28.61
N PRO A 70 12.04 -21.30 -27.84
CA PRO A 70 12.24 -22.68 -28.29
C PRO A 70 10.89 -23.35 -28.52
N ARG A 71 10.62 -23.75 -29.76
CA ARG A 71 9.36 -24.40 -30.16
C ARG A 71 9.42 -25.92 -30.10
N ASP A 72 10.64 -26.47 -30.04
CA ASP A 72 10.88 -27.89 -29.82
C ASP A 72 11.31 -28.11 -28.37
N ILE A 73 10.32 -28.41 -27.52
CA ILE A 73 10.53 -29.19 -26.30
C ILE A 73 10.13 -30.64 -26.64
N SER A 74 11.10 -31.43 -27.11
CA SER A 74 10.98 -32.90 -27.20
C SER A 74 11.67 -33.54 -26.00
#